data_AF-A0A1E4ZS10-F1
#
_entry.id   AF-A0A1E4ZS10-F1
#
_cell.length_a   1.000
_cell.length_b   1.000
_cell.length_c   1.000
_cell.angle_alpha   90.00
_cell.angle_beta   90.00
_cell.angle_gamma   90.00
#
_symmetry.space_group_name_H-M   'P 1'
#
loop_
_entity.id
_entity.type
_entity.pdbx_description
1 polymer ?
#
loop_
_entity_poly.entity_id
_entity_poly.type
_entity_poly.pdbx_seq_one_letter_code
_entity_poly.pdbx_strand_id
1 'polypeptide(L)' 'MKHAKVFKNNLSQSVRIPKDKKFNDDVKQVAVRVFGEDRILSPVKNKWKDFFSNEEYRVAEDDQFSRGSQESQERAESFD' A
#
# COMPACT_ATOMS: atom_id res chain seq x y z
N MET A 1 -19.10 16.16 5.06
CA MET A 1 -18.26 15.75 3.92
C MET A 1 -17.85 16.98 3.13
N LYS A 2 -16.67 17.01 2.51
CA LYS A 2 -16.28 18.08 1.58
C LYS A 2 -16.16 17.51 0.18
N HIS A 3 -16.74 18.23 -0.78
CA HIS A 3 -16.66 17.87 -2.18
C HIS A 3 -15.45 18.54 -2.85
N ALA A 4 -14.83 17.84 -3.79
CA ALA A 4 -13.77 18.35 -4.63
C ALA A 4 -14.28 18.43 -6.07
N LYS A 5 -13.76 19.38 -6.86
CA LYS A 5 -14.06 19.46 -8.29
C LYS A 5 -13.08 18.59 -9.07
N VAL A 6 -13.61 17.85 -10.04
CA VAL A 6 -12.84 17.11 -11.04
C VAL A 6 -12.71 17.99 -12.28
N PHE A 7 -11.49 18.12 -12.78
CA PHE A 7 -11.16 18.87 -13.98
C PHE A 7 -10.55 17.93 -15.02
N LYS A 8 -10.76 18.23 -16.30
CA LYS A 8 -10.02 17.60 -17.40
C LYS A 8 -8.99 18.59 -17.93
N ASN A 9 -7.75 18.14 -18.10
CA ASN A 9 -6.72 18.87 -18.81
C ASN A 9 -6.12 17.96 -19.88
N ASN A 10 -6.31 18.33 -21.15
CA ASN A 10 -6.02 17.49 -22.30
C ASN A 10 -6.65 16.09 -22.14
N LEU A 11 -5.83 15.05 -22.12
CA LEU A 11 -6.23 13.64 -21.97
C LEU A 11 -6.28 13.17 -20.51
N SER A 12 -5.95 14.03 -19.54
CA SER A 12 -5.85 13.67 -18.12
C SER A 12 -6.97 14.27 -17.27
N GLN A 13 -7.30 13.60 -16.16
CA GLN A 13 -8.19 14.13 -15.12
C GLN A 13 -7.41 14.52 -13.88
N SER A 14 -7.85 15.58 -13.21
CA SER A 14 -7.25 16.09 -11.98
C SER A 14 -8.32 16.42 -10.96
N VAL A 15 -8.03 16.16 -9.68
CA VAL A 15 -8.93 16.49 -8.57
C VAL A 15 -8.28 17.58 -7.71
N ARG A 16 -8.99 18.68 -7.47
CA ARG A 16 -8.49 19.72 -6.56
C ARG A 16 -8.78 19.34 -5.11
N ILE A 17 -7.74 18.89 -4.41
CA ILE A 17 -7.84 18.49 -3.00
C ILE A 17 -8.04 19.75 -2.12
N PRO A 18 -9.08 19.80 -1.25
CA PRO A 18 -9.29 20.89 -0.30
C PRO A 18 -8.10 21.05 0.66
N LYS A 19 -7.88 22.29 1.15
CA LYS A 19 -6.73 22.64 2.01
C LYS A 19 -6.58 21.73 3.24
N ASP A 20 -7.69 21.37 3.86
CA ASP A 20 -7.77 20.53 5.07
C ASP A 20 -7.65 19.02 4.81
N LYS A 21 -7.53 18.61 3.54
CA LYS A 21 -7.36 17.22 3.10
C LYS A 21 -6.09 17.01 2.29
N LYS A 22 -5.19 17.99 2.26
CA LYS A 22 -3.90 17.89 1.58
C LYS A 22 -3.04 16.80 2.21
N PHE A 23 -2.27 16.11 1.38
CA PHE A 23 -1.15 15.33 1.88
C PHE A 23 -0.10 16.25 2.50
N ASN A 24 0.76 15.67 3.34
CA ASN A 24 1.94 16.37 3.82
C ASN A 24 2.84 16.81 2.65
N ASP A 25 3.60 17.88 2.85
CA ASP A 25 4.38 18.52 1.79
C ASP A 25 5.49 17.63 1.19
N ASP A 26 5.94 16.61 1.93
CA ASP A 26 6.91 15.60 1.51
C ASP A 26 6.32 14.55 0.53
N VAL A 27 4.99 14.41 0.49
CA VAL A 27 4.32 13.46 -0.41
C VAL A 27 4.25 14.04 -1.82
N LYS A 28 5.14 13.55 -2.70
CA LYS A 28 5.17 13.95 -4.12
C LYS A 28 4.43 13.01 -5.06
N GLN A 29 4.19 11.77 -4.63
CA GLN A 29 3.60 10.73 -5.46
C GLN A 29 2.64 9.86 -4.64
N VAL A 30 1.53 9.50 -5.26
CA VAL A 30 0.52 8.59 -4.70
C VAL A 30 0.30 7.43 -5.66
N ALA A 31 0.12 6.24 -5.11
CA ALA A 31 -0.49 5.13 -5.83
C ALA A 31 -2.00 5.37 -5.92
N VAL A 32 -2.58 5.09 -7.09
CA VAL A 32 -4.02 5.21 -7.33
C VAL A 32 -4.59 3.81 -7.51
N ARG A 33 -5.53 3.41 -6.66
CA ARG A 33 -6.27 2.15 -6.77
C ARG A 33 -7.71 2.41 -7.16
N VAL A 34 -8.25 1.50 -7.97
CA VAL A 34 -9.64 1.52 -8.44
C VAL A 34 -10.45 0.56 -7.56
N PHE A 35 -11.54 1.05 -6.99
CA PHE A 35 -12.50 0.22 -6.25
C PHE A 35 -13.91 0.60 -6.69
N GLY A 36 -14.42 -0.07 -7.72
CA GLY A 36 -15.66 0.34 -8.38
C GLY A 36 -15.56 1.77 -8.92
N GLU A 37 -16.49 2.63 -8.49
CA GLU A 37 -16.51 4.05 -8.85
C GLU A 37 -15.50 4.88 -8.05
N ASP A 38 -14.98 4.34 -6.94
CA ASP A 38 -14.06 5.05 -6.07
C ASP A 38 -12.61 5.01 -6.59
N ARG A 39 -11.87 6.05 -6.22
CA ARG A 39 -10.42 6.16 -6.45
C ARG A 39 -9.72 6.37 -5.11
N ILE A 40 -8.93 5.38 -4.69
CA ILE A 40 -8.20 5.39 -3.44
C ILE A 40 -6.77 5.85 -3.71
N LEU A 41 -6.37 6.97 -3.09
CA LEU A 41 -5.03 7.54 -3.20
C LEU A 41 -4.23 7.22 -1.95
N SER A 42 -3.03 6.64 -2.11
CA SER A 42 -2.14 6.32 -0.99
C SER A 42 -0.70 6.76 -1.31
N PRO A 43 0.03 7.45 -0.41
CA PRO A 43 1.42 7.83 -0.66
C PRO A 43 2.31 6.65 -1.06
N VAL A 44 3.17 6.82 -2.07
CA VAL A 44 4.03 5.72 -2.57
C VAL A 44 5.07 5.30 -1.52
N LYS A 45 5.61 6.25 -0.75
CA LYS A 45 6.72 6.01 0.20
C LYS A 45 6.28 5.42 1.54
N ASN A 46 5.00 5.47 1.90
CA ASN A 46 4.54 5.08 3.24
C ASN A 46 3.91 3.69 3.31
N LYS A 47 3.98 2.88 2.24
CA LYS A 47 3.28 1.57 2.21
C LYS A 47 3.66 0.66 3.38
N TRP A 48 4.93 0.62 3.75
CA TRP A 48 5.39 -0.21 4.87
C TRP A 48 5.03 0.40 6.24
N LYS A 49 5.14 1.72 6.40
CA LYS A 49 4.75 2.38 7.66
C LYS A 49 3.26 2.24 7.92
N ASP A 50 2.43 2.45 6.90
CA ASP A 50 0.98 2.30 6.98
C ASP A 50 0.60 0.83 7.22
N PHE A 51 1.29 -0.12 6.58
CA PHE A 51 1.09 -1.56 6.82
C PHE A 51 1.32 -1.95 8.29
N PHE A 52 2.45 -1.54 8.89
CA PHE A 52 2.74 -1.86 10.29
C PHE A 52 1.95 -1.03 11.32
N SER A 53 1.32 0.08 10.89
CA SER A 53 0.54 0.95 11.79
C SER A 53 -0.94 0.63 11.82
N ASN A 54 -1.46 -0.15 10.88
CA ASN A 54 -2.87 -0.52 10.86
C ASN A 54 -3.14 -1.66 11.85
N GLU A 55 -3.96 -1.40 12.86
CA GLU A 55 -4.34 -2.38 13.88
C GLU A 55 -5.18 -3.53 13.32
N GLU A 56 -5.89 -3.33 12.19
CA GLU A 56 -6.60 -4.42 11.50
C GLU A 56 -5.66 -5.48 10.89
N TYR A 57 -4.38 -5.13 10.66
CA TYR A 57 -3.37 -6.07 10.17
C TYR A 57 -2.50 -6.64 11.29
N ARG A 58 -2.82 -6.34 12.55
CA ARG A 58 -2.14 -6.99 13.67
C ARG A 58 -2.57 -8.45 13.73
N VAL A 59 -1.56 -9.30 13.61
CA VAL A 59 -1.64 -10.71 13.91
C VAL A 59 -2.05 -10.87 15.39
N ALA A 60 -2.98 -11.77 15.68
CA ALA A 60 -3.39 -12.04 17.07
C ALA A 60 -2.18 -12.52 17.88
N GLU A 61 -2.11 -12.17 19.17
CA GLU A 61 -0.96 -12.55 20.01
C GLU A 61 -0.78 -14.08 20.12
N ASP A 62 -1.83 -14.86 19.87
CA ASP A 62 -1.81 -16.33 19.88
C ASP A 62 -1.45 -16.96 18.52
N ASP A 63 -1.33 -16.16 17.45
CA ASP A 63 -1.02 -16.62 16.09
C ASP A 63 0.51 -16.75 15.91
N GLN A 64 1.13 -17.49 16.83
CA GLN A 64 2.53 -17.91 16.76
C GLN A 64 2.61 -19.24 16.03
N PHE A 65 2.42 -19.21 14.72
CA PHE A 65 2.64 -20.40 13.90
C PHE A 65 4.14 -20.75 13.91
N SER A 66 4.48 -21.90 14.48
CA SER A 66 5.85 -22.41 14.42
C SER A 66 6.14 -22.88 13.00
N ARG A 67 7.09 -22.23 12.33
CA ARG A 67 7.61 -22.74 11.06
C ARG A 67 8.32 -24.06 11.34
N GLY A 68 7.77 -25.17 10.83
CA GLY A 68 8.35 -26.50 11.00
C GLY A 68 9.80 -26.57 10.51
N SER A 69 10.56 -27.51 11.07
CA SER A 69 11.95 -27.74 10.72
C SER A 69 12.08 -28.11 9.24
N GLN A 70 12.99 -27.45 8.52
CA GLN A 70 13.40 -27.88 7.19
C GLN A 70 14.67 -28.71 7.33
N GLU A 71 14.61 -29.99 6.99
CA GLU A 71 15.81 -30.82 6.90
C GLU A 71 16.61 -30.40 5.67
N SER A 72 17.92 -30.17 5.85
CA SER A 72 18.82 -29.91 4.74
C SER A 72 19.03 -31.21 3.98
N GLN A 73 18.65 -31.25 2.70
CA GLN A 73 18.97 -32.40 1.85
C GLN A 73 20.44 -32.35 1.45
N GLU A 74 21.10 -33.49 1.48
CA GLU A 74 22.45 -33.62 0.95
C GLU A 74 22.42 -33.27 -0.55
N ARG A 75 23.26 -32.33 -0.95
CA ARG A 75 23.39 -31.93 -2.35
C ARG A 75 24.03 -33.08 -3.11
N ALA A 76 23.28 -33.75 -3.99
CA ALA A 76 23.88 -34.65 -4.96
C ALA A 76 24.87 -33.85 -5.83
N GLU A 77 26.09 -34.38 -6.00
CA GLU A 77 27.10 -33.77 -6.86
C GLU A 77 26.50 -33.57 -8.26
N SER A 78 26.58 -32.35 -8.77
CA SER A 78 26.16 -32.06 -10.14
C SER A 78 27.02 -32.89 -11.07
N PHE A 79 26.39 -33.78 -11.86
CA PHE A 79 27.08 -34.46 -12.94
C PHE A 79 27.60 -33.43 -13.95
N ASP A 80 28.84 -33.63 -14.39
CA ASP A 80 29.53 -32.87 -15.46
C ASP A 80 28.80 -33.00 -16.80
#